data_AF-A0A7W0ZJ47-F1
#
_entry.id   AF-A0A7W0ZJ47-F1
#
_cell.length_a   1.000
_cell.length_b   1.000
_cell.length_c   1.000
_cell.angle_alpha   90.00
_cell.angle_beta   90.00
_cell.angle_gamma   90.00
#
_symmetry.space_group_name_H-M   'P 1'
#
loop_
_entity.id
_entity.type
_entity.pdbx_description
1 polymer ?
#
loop_
_entity_poly.entity_id
_entity_poly.type
_entity_poly.pdbx_seq_one_letter_code
_entity_poly.pdbx_strand_id
1 'polypeptide(L)'
;MAILKKRDQQSESRLLLEAGEPVDLPPAEIEDRAVIVQFDNFKPFVSELLAVLRAGTLAEPVPVMLDGSTFAVDGETRTFWIKLWHSSKERTRIERAQVISCLPRTPGVRIRLGGDDAIDDASDYLEEEDDDDDELDQEEAPPKED
;
A
#
# COMPACT_ATOMS: atom_id res chain seq x y z
N MET A 1 39.71 6.24 6.62
CA MET A 1 38.84 5.04 6.69
C MET A 1 37.82 5.12 5.55
N ALA A 2 38.01 4.34 4.49
CA ALA A 2 37.20 4.43 3.28
C ALA A 2 36.02 3.45 3.34
N ILE A 3 34.79 3.98 3.33
CA ILE A 3 33.58 3.18 3.21
C ILE A 3 33.27 3.09 1.71
N LEU A 4 33.87 2.10 1.05
CA LEU A 4 33.54 1.72 -0.32
C LEU A 4 32.10 1.17 -0.32
N LYS A 5 31.11 2.05 -0.47
CA LYS A 5 29.75 1.68 -0.88
C LYS A 5 29.87 1.04 -2.25
N LYS A 6 29.79 -0.29 -2.26
CA LYS A 6 29.83 -1.12 -3.46
C LYS A 6 28.83 -0.56 -4.47
N ARG A 7 29.34 -0.25 -5.66
CA ARG A 7 28.60 0.05 -6.88
C ARG A 7 27.41 -0.90 -7.00
N ASP A 8 26.21 -0.35 -7.02
CA ASP A 8 25.07 -1.05 -7.63
C ASP A 8 25.19 -0.88 -9.15
N GLN A 9 25.95 -1.78 -9.76
CA GLN A 9 25.90 -2.03 -11.19
C GLN A 9 24.75 -3.01 -11.44
N GLN A 10 23.51 -2.55 -11.45
CA GLN A 10 22.38 -3.38 -11.90
C GLN A 10 21.51 -2.66 -12.93
N SER A 11 21.90 -2.85 -14.19
CA SER A 11 21.01 -3.02 -15.34
C SER A 11 20.14 -1.80 -15.73
N GLU A 12 20.74 -0.91 -16.54
CA GLU A 12 20.14 0.19 -17.30
C GLU A 12 19.07 -0.24 -18.35
N SER A 13 18.33 -1.32 -18.12
CA SER A 13 17.31 -1.84 -19.06
C SER A 13 16.03 -2.34 -18.39
N ARG A 14 15.96 -2.32 -17.05
CA ARG A 14 14.77 -2.74 -16.29
C ARG A 14 14.12 -1.53 -15.68
N LEU A 15 13.02 -1.10 -16.28
CA LEU A 15 12.23 0.00 -15.75
C LEU A 15 11.28 -0.57 -14.70
N LEU A 16 11.56 -0.28 -13.43
CA LEU A 16 10.58 -0.48 -12.37
C LEU A 16 9.36 0.39 -12.70
N LEU A 17 8.17 -0.18 -12.65
CA LEU A 17 6.95 0.59 -12.81
C LEU A 17 6.79 1.49 -11.58
N GLU A 18 6.72 2.79 -11.81
CA GLU A 18 6.47 3.80 -10.78
C GLU A 18 5.32 4.68 -11.24
N ALA A 19 4.22 4.70 -10.48
CA ALA A 19 3.05 5.52 -10.75
C ALA A 19 2.27 5.78 -9.47
N GLY A 20 1.79 7.01 -9.31
CA GLY A 20 0.90 7.42 -8.21
C GLY A 20 -0.59 7.29 -8.54
N GLU A 21 -0.92 6.92 -9.79
CA GLU A 21 -2.29 6.77 -10.29
C GLU A 21 -2.51 5.34 -10.84
N PRO A 22 -3.76 4.86 -10.93
CA PRO A 22 -4.07 3.57 -11.55
C PRO A 22 -3.52 3.47 -12.98
N VAL A 23 -2.82 2.37 -13.26
CA VAL A 23 -2.18 2.13 -14.56
C VAL A 23 -2.87 0.97 -15.27
N ASP A 24 -3.37 1.22 -16.46
CA ASP A 24 -3.81 0.15 -17.37
C ASP A 24 -2.57 -0.60 -17.89
N LEU A 25 -2.47 -1.88 -17.54
CA LEU A 25 -1.41 -2.75 -18.02
C LEU A 25 -1.92 -3.51 -19.24
N PRO A 26 -1.31 -3.31 -20.42
CA PRO A 26 -1.65 -4.10 -21.59
C PRO A 26 -1.32 -5.59 -21.33
N PRO A 27 -1.94 -6.51 -22.10
CA PRO A 27 -1.59 -7.92 -22.03
C PRO A 27 -0.09 -8.10 -22.24
N ALA A 28 0.59 -8.60 -21.21
CA ALA A 28 2.04 -8.65 -21.19
C ALA A 28 2.57 -10.08 -21.11
N GLU A 29 3.63 -10.35 -21.87
CA GLU A 29 4.34 -11.62 -21.78
C GLU A 29 5.22 -11.64 -20.53
N ILE A 30 5.00 -12.66 -19.69
CA ILE A 30 5.74 -12.91 -18.46
C ILE A 30 6.05 -14.41 -18.33
N GLU A 31 7.32 -14.71 -18.04
CA GLU A 31 7.78 -16.06 -17.75
C GLU A 31 7.47 -16.43 -16.29
N ASP A 32 7.07 -17.68 -16.05
CA ASP A 32 6.77 -18.17 -14.69
C ASP A 32 7.97 -18.02 -13.74
N ARG A 33 9.18 -18.26 -14.26
CA ARG A 33 10.45 -18.10 -13.53
C ARG A 33 10.80 -16.65 -13.21
N ALA A 34 10.14 -15.68 -13.85
CA ALA A 34 10.32 -14.26 -13.59
C ALA A 34 9.49 -13.78 -12.38
N VAL A 35 8.60 -14.62 -11.86
CA VAL A 35 7.81 -14.31 -10.66
C VAL A 35 8.58 -14.69 -9.41
N ILE A 36 8.81 -13.71 -8.55
CA ILE A 36 9.45 -13.88 -7.26
C ILE A 36 8.39 -13.67 -6.19
N VAL A 37 8.14 -14.69 -5.37
CA VAL A 37 7.23 -14.55 -4.22
C VAL A 37 8.03 -14.24 -2.96
N GLN A 38 7.54 -13.30 -2.14
CA GLN A 38 8.16 -12.99 -0.84
C GLN A 38 7.94 -14.12 0.17
N PHE A 39 6.79 -14.79 0.10
CA PHE A 39 6.43 -15.89 0.97
C PHE A 39 6.00 -17.12 0.15
N ASP A 40 6.43 -18.30 0.58
CA ASP A 40 6.16 -19.57 -0.11
C ASP A 40 4.65 -19.88 -0.20
N ASN A 41 3.86 -19.39 0.76
CA ASN A 41 2.40 -19.52 0.81
C ASN A 41 1.69 -18.90 -0.42
N PHE A 42 2.35 -18.02 -1.17
CA PHE A 42 1.76 -17.37 -2.35
C PHE A 42 1.98 -18.14 -3.65
N LYS A 43 2.92 -19.10 -3.69
CA LYS A 43 3.18 -19.95 -4.86
C LYS A 43 1.94 -20.56 -5.50
N PRO A 44 0.96 -21.13 -4.76
CA PRO A 44 -0.23 -21.72 -5.40
C PRO A 44 -1.08 -20.69 -6.17
N PHE A 45 -0.96 -19.40 -5.88
CA PHE A 45 -1.74 -18.34 -6.52
C PHE A 45 -0.96 -17.61 -7.63
N VAL A 46 0.30 -17.96 -7.87
CA VAL A 46 1.13 -17.34 -8.92
C VAL A 46 0.54 -17.57 -10.31
N SER A 47 -0.02 -18.75 -10.57
CA SER A 47 -0.65 -19.05 -11.87
C SER A 47 -1.85 -18.15 -12.16
N GLU A 48 -2.62 -17.78 -11.14
CA GLU A 48 -3.73 -16.83 -11.26
C GLU A 48 -3.21 -15.43 -11.61
N LEU A 49 -2.20 -14.95 -10.89
CA LEU A 49 -1.55 -13.68 -11.19
C LEU A 49 -0.99 -13.62 -12.63
N LEU A 50 -0.33 -14.69 -13.07
CA LEU A 50 0.21 -14.79 -14.43
C LEU A 50 -0.90 -14.73 -15.49
N ALA A 51 -2.04 -15.39 -15.25
CA ALA A 51 -3.17 -15.34 -16.16
C ALA A 51 -3.72 -13.91 -16.29
N VAL A 52 -3.87 -13.21 -15.18
CA VAL A 52 -4.36 -11.82 -15.13
C VAL A 52 -3.41 -10.87 -15.85
N LEU A 53 -2.11 -10.95 -15.59
CA LEU A 53 -1.10 -10.11 -16.25
C LEU A 53 -1.03 -10.36 -17.76
N ARG A 54 -1.23 -11.60 -18.20
CA ARG A 54 -1.26 -11.96 -19.63
C ARG A 54 -2.55 -11.52 -20.33
N ALA A 55 -3.66 -11.42 -19.61
CA ALA A 55 -4.93 -10.92 -20.15
C ALA A 55 -4.93 -9.39 -20.28
N GLY A 56 -4.06 -8.70 -19.54
CA GLY A 56 -4.13 -7.25 -19.36
C GLY A 56 -5.07 -6.93 -18.20
N THR A 57 -4.65 -6.00 -17.34
CA THR A 57 -5.32 -5.72 -16.07
C THR A 57 -5.08 -4.29 -15.63
N LEU A 58 -5.89 -3.80 -14.69
CA LEU A 58 -5.65 -2.52 -14.05
C LEU A 58 -4.76 -2.75 -12.83
N ALA A 59 -3.63 -2.03 -12.78
CA ALA A 59 -2.73 -2.00 -11.63
C ALA A 59 -3.01 -0.74 -10.82
N GLU A 60 -3.61 -0.89 -9.65
CA GLU A 60 -3.91 0.23 -8.75
C GLU A 60 -2.73 0.46 -7.80
N PRO A 61 -2.18 1.68 -7.68
CA PRO A 61 -1.09 1.94 -6.75
C PRO A 61 -1.55 1.69 -5.31
N VAL A 62 -0.67 1.13 -4.49
CA VAL A 62 -0.96 0.87 -3.08
C VAL A 62 -0.49 2.07 -2.24
N PRO A 63 -1.40 2.97 -1.81
CA PRO A 63 -1.01 4.23 -1.16
C PRO A 63 -0.29 4.04 0.19
N VAL A 64 -0.57 2.95 0.91
CA VAL A 64 0.07 2.67 2.21
C VAL A 64 1.56 2.38 2.11
N MET A 65 2.05 1.93 0.95
CA MET A 65 3.46 1.58 0.79
C MET A 65 4.34 2.82 0.53
N LEU A 66 3.76 3.95 0.10
CA LEU A 66 4.42 5.24 -0.18
C LEU A 66 5.66 5.17 -1.10
N ASP A 67 5.88 4.03 -1.74
CA ASP A 67 7.08 3.77 -2.55
C ASP A 67 6.83 4.02 -4.04
N GLY A 68 5.58 4.28 -4.44
CA GLY A 68 5.17 4.55 -5.82
C GLY A 68 5.34 3.38 -6.79
N SER A 69 5.89 2.24 -6.34
CA SER A 69 6.23 1.09 -7.19
C SER A 69 5.45 -0.18 -6.86
N THR A 70 4.63 -0.15 -5.80
CA THR A 70 3.77 -1.25 -5.40
C THR A 70 2.36 -1.06 -5.95
N PHE A 71 1.87 -2.07 -6.66
CA PHE A 71 0.54 -2.07 -7.27
C PHE A 71 -0.29 -3.25 -6.78
N ALA A 72 -1.58 -3.02 -6.56
CA ALA A 72 -2.60 -4.02 -6.39
C ALA A 72 -3.14 -4.42 -7.77
N VAL A 73 -3.15 -5.72 -8.04
CA VAL A 73 -3.75 -6.32 -9.22
C VAL A 73 -4.83 -7.29 -8.76
N ASP A 74 -6.05 -7.07 -9.20
CA ASP A 74 -7.17 -7.96 -8.89
C ASP A 74 -7.19 -9.17 -9.82
N GLY A 75 -7.09 -10.35 -9.21
CA GLY A 75 -7.40 -11.61 -9.83
C GLY A 75 -8.85 -12.04 -9.64
N GLU A 76 -9.12 -13.29 -10.00
CA GLU A 76 -10.45 -13.87 -9.88
C GLU A 76 -10.83 -14.07 -8.42
N THR A 77 -9.89 -14.60 -7.62
CA THR A 77 -10.11 -15.02 -6.24
C THR A 77 -9.34 -14.17 -5.23
N ARG A 78 -8.31 -13.44 -5.67
CA ARG A 78 -7.40 -12.69 -4.79
C ARG A 78 -6.93 -11.37 -5.39
N THR A 79 -6.53 -10.45 -4.52
CA THR A 79 -5.83 -9.21 -4.90
C THR A 79 -4.34 -9.37 -4.58
N PHE A 80 -3.49 -9.14 -5.57
CA PHE A 80 -2.05 -9.34 -5.49
C PHE A 80 -1.34 -7.99 -5.39
N TRP A 81 -0.52 -7.81 -4.36
CA TRP A 81 0.36 -6.64 -4.27
C TRP A 81 1.71 -6.99 -4.87
N ILE A 82 2.05 -6.33 -5.96
CA ILE A 82 3.18 -6.67 -6.79
C ILE A 82 4.05 -5.46 -7.12
N LYS A 83 5.33 -5.72 -7.33
CA LYS A 83 6.26 -4.80 -8.02
C LYS A 83 6.58 -5.36 -9.39
N LEU A 84 6.51 -4.52 -10.41
CA LEU A 84 6.70 -4.92 -11.80
C LEU A 84 7.93 -4.24 -12.38
N TRP A 85 8.80 -5.04 -13.01
CA TRP A 85 9.90 -4.54 -13.84
C TRP A 85 9.62 -4.89 -15.29
N HIS A 86 9.60 -3.87 -16.15
CA HIS A 86 9.37 -4.01 -17.57
C HIS A 86 10.67 -3.82 -18.37
N SER A 87 10.78 -4.52 -19.49
CA SER A 87 11.90 -4.37 -20.44
C SER A 87 11.67 -3.24 -21.45
N SER A 88 10.43 -2.77 -21.61
CA SER A 88 10.04 -1.81 -22.65
C SER A 88 9.09 -0.75 -22.09
N LYS A 89 9.16 0.47 -22.63
CA LYS A 89 8.23 1.57 -22.33
C LYS A 89 6.78 1.22 -22.69
N GLU A 90 6.59 0.28 -23.63
CA GLU A 90 5.27 -0.19 -24.07
C GLU A 90 4.61 -1.13 -23.05
N ARG A 91 5.32 -1.55 -21.98
CA ARG A 91 4.81 -2.40 -20.88
C ARG A 91 4.30 -3.79 -21.30
N THR A 92 4.47 -4.16 -22.57
CA THR A 92 4.07 -5.45 -23.17
C THR A 92 4.93 -6.64 -22.75
N ARG A 93 6.07 -6.41 -22.11
CA ARG A 93 6.96 -7.47 -21.62
C ARG A 93 7.42 -7.21 -20.21
N ILE A 94 7.07 -8.11 -19.31
CA ILE A 94 7.46 -8.06 -17.89
C ILE A 94 8.69 -8.96 -17.72
N GLU A 95 9.80 -8.35 -17.31
CA GLU A 95 11.05 -9.06 -17.00
C GLU A 95 11.02 -9.72 -15.63
N ARG A 96 10.28 -9.12 -14.70
CA ARG A 96 10.17 -9.61 -13.32
C ARG A 96 8.90 -9.08 -12.67
N ALA A 97 8.25 -9.94 -11.90
CA ALA A 97 7.16 -9.56 -11.00
C ALA A 97 7.49 -10.06 -9.59
N GLN A 98 7.52 -9.17 -8.61
CA GLN A 98 7.69 -9.55 -7.21
C GLN A 98 6.36 -9.47 -6.49
N VAL A 99 5.88 -10.59 -5.94
CA VAL A 99 4.67 -10.66 -5.14
C VAL A 99 5.03 -10.41 -3.67
N ILE A 100 4.53 -9.30 -3.15
CA ILE A 100 4.73 -8.85 -1.77
C ILE A 100 3.62 -9.40 -0.88
N SER A 101 2.38 -9.34 -1.35
CA SER A 101 1.22 -9.81 -0.60
C SER A 101 0.14 -10.37 -1.52
N CYS A 102 -0.69 -11.25 -0.96
CA CYS A 102 -1.80 -11.88 -1.66
C CYS A 102 -3.00 -11.94 -0.72
N LEU A 103 -3.94 -11.01 -0.91
CA LEU A 103 -5.12 -10.86 -0.07
C LEU A 103 -6.30 -11.64 -0.68
N PRO A 104 -7.10 -12.37 0.12
CA PRO A 104 -8.34 -12.95 -0.37
C PRO A 104 -9.25 -11.83 -0.91
N ARG A 105 -9.82 -12.02 -2.10
CA ARG A 105 -10.67 -11.02 -2.72
C ARG A 105 -11.98 -10.91 -1.94
N THR A 106 -12.25 -9.73 -1.43
CA THR A 106 -13.53 -9.37 -0.83
C THR A 106 -14.36 -8.59 -1.86
N PRO A 107 -15.21 -9.26 -2.66
CA PRO A 107 -16.05 -8.56 -3.63
C PRO A 107 -16.91 -7.52 -2.90
N GLY A 108 -16.76 -6.25 -3.29
CA GLY A 108 -17.49 -5.12 -2.71
C GLY A 108 -16.65 -4.14 -1.89
N VAL A 109 -15.40 -4.48 -1.54
CA VAL A 109 -14.48 -3.52 -0.91
C VAL A 109 -13.73 -2.76 -1.99
N ARG A 110 -14.31 -1.64 -2.44
CA ARG A 110 -13.51 -0.60 -3.11
C ARG A 110 -12.74 0.12 -2.02
N ILE A 111 -11.42 0.01 -2.01
CA ILE A 111 -10.58 0.81 -1.12
C ILE A 111 -10.65 2.27 -1.61
N ARG A 112 -11.68 3.00 -1.19
CA ARG A 112 -11.69 4.46 -1.26
C ARG A 112 -10.86 4.99 -0.11
N LEU A 113 -9.56 5.16 -0.34
CA LEU A 113 -8.74 5.98 0.54
C LEU A 113 -8.91 7.43 0.06
N GLY A 114 -9.77 8.17 0.77
CA GLY A 114 -10.28 9.47 0.37
C GLY A 114 -9.19 10.47 -0.02
N GLY A 115 -9.21 10.85 -1.29
CA GLY A 115 -8.99 12.23 -1.69
C GLY A 115 -10.37 12.86 -1.86
N ASP A 116 -10.56 14.04 -1.27
CA ASP A 116 -11.58 15.03 -1.64
C ASP A 116 -13.07 14.62 -1.59
N ASP A 117 -13.57 14.23 -0.43
CA ASP A 117 -15.00 14.44 -0.11
C ASP A 117 -15.10 15.19 1.24
N ALA A 118 -15.63 16.41 1.13
CA ALA A 118 -15.94 17.43 2.13
C ALA A 118 -15.90 17.02 3.62
N ILE A 119 -14.99 17.64 4.38
CA ILE A 119 -15.24 17.92 5.81
C ILE A 119 -16.12 19.17 5.85
N ASP A 120 -17.43 19.00 5.72
CA ASP A 120 -18.43 20.04 5.99
C ASP A 120 -19.62 19.40 6.71
N ASP A 121 -19.35 18.79 7.87
CA ASP A 121 -20.38 18.36 8.82
C ASP A 121 -19.76 18.17 10.22
N ALA A 122 -19.33 19.28 10.82
CA ALA A 122 -18.99 19.35 12.24
C ALA A 122 -19.55 20.61 12.90
N SER A 123 -20.61 21.19 12.32
CA SER A 123 -21.56 21.98 13.09
C SER A 123 -22.51 21.02 13.78
N ASP A 124 -22.75 21.26 15.07
CA ASP A 124 -23.88 20.73 15.84
C ASP A 124 -23.58 19.53 16.76
N TYR A 125 -22.68 19.71 17.74
CA TYR A 125 -22.88 19.13 19.09
C TYR A 125 -21.88 19.70 20.08
N LEU A 126 -22.17 20.90 20.61
CA LEU A 126 -21.85 21.26 21.99
C LEU A 126 -22.99 22.16 22.47
N GLU A 127 -24.09 21.51 22.90
CA GLU A 127 -25.11 22.16 23.73
C GLU A 127 -24.48 22.59 25.07
N GLU A 128 -24.95 23.74 25.53
CA GLU A 128 -24.48 24.52 26.66
C GLU A 128 -24.81 23.87 28.03
N GLU A 129 -23.94 24.20 28.99
CA GLU A 129 -24.20 24.42 30.43
C GLU A 129 -24.92 23.36 31.28
N ASP A 130 -24.26 22.94 32.36
CA ASP A 130 -24.89 22.95 33.69
C ASP A 130 -23.84 23.19 34.79
N ASP A 131 -24.14 24.22 35.56
CA ASP A 131 -23.62 24.69 36.85
C ASP A 131 -23.82 23.61 37.93
N ASP A 132 -22.88 23.44 38.88
CA ASP A 132 -23.17 23.08 40.28
C ASP A 132 -21.87 23.09 41.12
N ASP A 133 -21.68 24.22 41.80
CA ASP A 133 -21.31 24.40 43.22
C ASP A 133 -20.87 23.16 44.02
N ASP A 134 -19.67 23.20 44.61
CA ASP A 134 -19.50 22.80 46.02
C ASP A 134 -18.22 23.40 46.63
N GLU A 135 -18.47 24.22 47.65
CA GLU A 135 -17.54 25.00 48.45
C GLU A 135 -16.92 24.15 49.59
N LEU A 136 -15.68 24.47 49.96
CA LEU A 136 -15.01 24.23 51.26
C LEU A 136 -14.57 22.80 51.65
N ASP A 137 -13.25 22.66 51.88
CA ASP A 137 -12.82 22.36 53.25
C ASP A 137 -11.46 23.00 53.58
N GLN A 138 -11.46 23.79 54.65
CA GLN A 138 -10.28 24.36 55.31
C GLN A 138 -9.96 23.47 56.51
N GLU A 139 -8.71 23.03 56.67
CA GLU A 139 -8.04 22.67 57.94
C GLU A 139 -6.72 21.99 57.54
N GLU A 140 -5.53 22.18 58.11
CA GLU A 140 -4.96 23.01 59.16
C GLU A 140 -3.42 22.84 58.97
N ALA A 141 -2.61 23.88 59.15
CA ALA A 141 -1.14 23.78 59.14
C ALA A 141 -0.59 23.45 60.55
N PRO A 142 0.74 23.39 60.77
CA PRO A 142 1.80 22.43 60.39
C PRO A 142 2.40 21.78 61.70
N PRO A 143 3.63 21.19 61.84
CA PRO A 143 4.93 21.86 61.63
C PRO A 143 6.21 21.00 61.33
N LYS A 144 7.25 21.71 60.83
CA LYS A 144 8.70 21.70 61.20
C LYS A 144 9.69 20.55 60.88
N GLU A 145 10.81 21.03 60.31
CA GLU A 145 12.25 20.74 60.59
C GLU A 145 12.85 19.40 60.11
N ASP A 146 13.83 19.47 59.18
CA ASP A 146 15.27 19.56 59.51
C ASP A 146 16.04 20.28 58.38
#